data_AF-K7KPG9-F1
#
_entry.id   AF-K7KPG9-F1
#
_cell.length_a   1.000
_cell.length_b   1.000
_cell.length_c   1.000
_cell.angle_alpha   90.00
_cell.angle_beta   90.00
_cell.angle_gamma   90.00
#
_symmetry.space_group_name_H-M   'P 1'
#
loop_
_entity.id
_entity.type
_entity.pdbx_description
1 polymer ?
#
loop_
_entity_poly.entity_id
_entity_poly.type
_entity_poly.pdbx_seq_one_letter_code
_entity_poly.pdbx_strand_id
1 'polypeptide(L)'
;MQMASLQMSMLGCYTALKKQFSNQRHQLRSKLRPKLTSQRQRHLINFPSFWTTKCSTHPNVSLTMKRTTSCLVVLLIPYFALYQHDFGDIKEEKMRMRNLYRKATTLRCYAGSRCYSASAVIWSLLGCLLLFHLYSNIHHKHKEGREVPLHVTNHPQSRELQQVEGEIIRLQPKGKRSPRAAKCRHKQVTGNGSYYYYPGRIWLDTDGNPIQAHGRGILYDERSRTYYWYGEYKDGPTYHAHKRASARVDIIGVGFYSSKDLWTWKNGGIVLLAAEETNVTHDLYKSNVLERPKVIYNEKTRKYVMWMHIDDANYTKAAVGKAISDTPDGAFEYLGSQRPHRYESRDMTVFKDEDGVAYLIYSSEENNVLHIGPLTEDYLNVIPVMRRLFVGQRREAPPVFKHQGTYYMITSGCTGWVPNEALVHAAESILGPWETMGNPCVGGNKMFQIVTFLAQSTFVLPLPGFPGSFIFMADRWNPADLRDSRYVWLPLIVEGPTDQALEYSSGLPLWSRVSIYWHRKWRLPRVEHIQVILVVHLFFINIVVHLWSSKKY
;
A
#
# COMPACT_ATOMS: atom_id res chain seq x y z
N MET A 1 28.66 17.23 -38.66
CA MET A 1 27.41 16.62 -39.17
C MET A 1 26.45 16.18 -38.06
N GLN A 2 26.77 15.20 -37.19
CA GLN A 2 25.82 14.67 -36.19
C GLN A 2 25.07 15.72 -35.35
N MET A 3 25.75 16.76 -34.85
CA MET A 3 25.10 17.88 -34.14
C MET A 3 23.97 18.56 -34.94
N ALA A 4 24.14 18.74 -36.25
CA ALA A 4 23.11 19.34 -37.10
C ALA A 4 21.91 18.41 -37.32
N SER A 5 22.14 17.10 -37.39
CA SER A 5 21.05 16.10 -37.43
C SER A 5 20.22 16.14 -36.14
N LEU A 6 20.86 16.21 -34.98
CA LEU A 6 20.19 16.37 -33.68
C LEU A 6 19.41 17.70 -33.58
N GLN A 7 19.97 18.79 -34.09
CA GLN A 7 19.26 20.08 -34.11
C GLN A 7 18.01 20.04 -34.98
N MET A 8 18.06 19.39 -36.14
CA MET A 8 16.91 19.29 -37.06
C MET A 8 15.78 18.41 -36.49
N SER A 9 16.10 17.28 -35.83
CA SER A 9 15.07 16.45 -35.18
C SER A 9 14.41 17.17 -34.00
N MET A 10 15.19 17.86 -33.17
CA MET A 10 14.67 18.68 -32.06
C MET A 10 13.75 19.82 -32.54
N LEU A 11 14.09 20.48 -33.65
CA LEU A 11 13.25 21.52 -34.26
C LEU A 11 11.93 20.94 -34.81
N GLY A 12 11.98 19.74 -35.40
CA GLY A 12 10.80 18.99 -35.85
C GLY A 12 9.85 18.64 -34.70
N CYS A 13 10.37 18.07 -33.60
CA CYS A 13 9.58 17.77 -32.41
C CYS A 13 8.96 19.03 -31.79
N TYR A 14 9.71 20.13 -31.67
CA TYR A 14 9.21 21.39 -31.11
C TYR A 14 8.08 22.01 -31.95
N THR A 15 8.21 22.00 -33.28
CA THR A 15 7.17 22.53 -34.19
C THR A 15 5.91 21.65 -34.20
N ALA A 16 6.05 20.33 -34.13
CA ALA A 16 4.92 19.40 -33.96
C ALA A 16 4.16 19.65 -32.64
N LEU A 17 4.87 19.69 -31.50
CA LEU A 17 4.28 19.97 -30.19
C LEU A 17 3.55 21.33 -30.17
N LYS A 18 4.17 22.39 -30.71
CA LYS A 18 3.58 23.74 -30.77
C LYS A 18 2.28 23.76 -31.58
N LYS A 19 2.19 22.97 -32.68
CA LYS A 19 0.98 22.81 -33.48
C LYS A 19 -0.11 22.03 -32.74
N GLN A 20 0.26 20.95 -32.03
CA GLN A 20 -0.66 20.14 -31.23
C GLN A 20 -1.26 20.93 -30.05
N PHE A 21 -0.44 21.68 -29.29
CA PHE A 21 -0.92 22.57 -28.23
C PHE A 21 -1.82 23.69 -28.75
N SER A 22 -1.54 24.25 -29.93
CA SER A 22 -2.41 25.26 -30.56
C SER A 22 -3.80 24.69 -30.87
N ASN A 23 -3.85 23.49 -31.45
CA ASN A 23 -5.11 22.81 -31.77
C ASN A 23 -5.92 22.47 -30.51
N GLN A 24 -5.29 21.99 -29.44
CA GLN A 24 -5.99 21.78 -28.15
C GLN A 24 -6.48 23.11 -27.54
N ARG A 25 -5.70 24.20 -27.61
CA ARG A 25 -6.16 25.52 -27.15
C ARG A 25 -7.41 26.00 -27.89
N HIS A 26 -7.50 25.75 -29.20
CA HIS A 26 -8.70 26.05 -29.98
C HIS A 26 -9.88 25.15 -29.60
N GLN A 27 -9.68 23.85 -29.41
CA GLN A 27 -10.75 22.93 -28.99
C GLN A 27 -11.27 23.20 -27.57
N LEU A 28 -10.42 23.61 -26.61
CA LEU A 28 -10.90 24.05 -25.29
C LEU A 28 -11.67 25.38 -25.40
N ARG A 29 -11.19 26.34 -26.19
CA ARG A 29 -11.86 27.64 -26.38
C ARG A 29 -13.21 27.53 -27.10
N SER A 30 -13.42 26.55 -27.98
CA SER A 30 -14.72 26.30 -28.60
C SER A 30 -15.71 25.58 -27.67
N LYS A 31 -15.22 24.72 -26.75
CA LYS A 31 -16.06 24.00 -25.77
C LYS A 31 -16.44 24.80 -24.51
N LEU A 32 -15.88 26.00 -24.30
CA LEU A 32 -16.04 26.79 -23.06
C LEU A 32 -16.89 28.07 -23.19
N ARG A 33 -17.75 28.19 -24.22
CA ARG A 33 -18.76 29.26 -24.28
C ARG A 33 -20.13 28.75 -23.78
N PRO A 34 -20.66 29.24 -22.65
CA PRO A 34 -22.04 28.92 -22.26
C PRO A 34 -23.03 29.68 -23.14
N LYS A 35 -23.89 28.97 -23.86
CA LYS A 35 -25.14 29.52 -24.40
C LYS A 35 -26.30 29.05 -23.53
N LEU A 36 -26.87 29.98 -22.76
CA LEU A 36 -28.17 29.81 -22.12
C LEU A 36 -29.27 29.95 -23.18
N THR A 37 -29.97 28.86 -23.49
CA THR A 37 -31.43 28.82 -23.74
C THR A 37 -31.90 27.36 -23.87
N SER A 38 -33.20 27.13 -23.66
CA SER A 38 -33.81 25.81 -23.64
C SER A 38 -34.32 25.36 -25.02
N GLN A 39 -34.18 24.06 -25.33
CA GLN A 39 -35.33 23.17 -25.54
C GLN A 39 -34.91 21.71 -25.79
N ARG A 40 -35.91 20.80 -25.76
CA ARG A 40 -35.77 19.37 -26.05
C ARG A 40 -35.50 19.14 -27.54
N GLN A 41 -34.65 18.17 -27.89
CA GLN A 41 -35.12 16.91 -28.51
C GLN A 41 -33.99 15.86 -28.61
N ARG A 42 -34.37 14.63 -28.98
CA ARG A 42 -33.48 13.47 -29.17
C ARG A 42 -33.14 13.37 -30.66
N HIS A 43 -31.98 12.80 -31.02
CA HIS A 43 -31.86 11.70 -31.99
C HIS A 43 -30.40 11.23 -32.10
N LEU A 44 -30.19 10.01 -32.62
CA LEU A 44 -28.88 9.38 -32.78
C LEU A 44 -28.29 9.69 -34.17
N ILE A 45 -26.97 9.93 -34.25
CA ILE A 45 -26.15 9.70 -35.45
C ILE A 45 -24.80 9.12 -34.99
N ASN A 46 -24.25 8.17 -35.77
CA ASN A 46 -23.02 7.41 -35.53
C ASN A 46 -21.86 7.88 -36.44
N PHE A 47 -20.72 7.16 -36.40
CA PHE A 47 -19.55 7.20 -37.30
C PHE A 47 -18.50 8.33 -37.07
N PRO A 48 -17.23 8.11 -37.46
CA PRO A 48 -16.43 6.90 -37.16
C PRO A 48 -14.99 7.20 -36.70
N SER A 49 -14.29 6.19 -36.20
CA SER A 49 -12.83 6.20 -35.99
C SER A 49 -12.07 6.00 -37.31
N PHE A 50 -10.95 6.69 -37.52
CA PHE A 50 -10.03 6.43 -38.63
C PHE A 50 -8.60 6.92 -38.37
N TRP A 51 -7.64 6.38 -39.15
CA TRP A 51 -6.21 6.73 -39.23
C TRP A 51 -5.30 6.33 -38.07
N THR A 52 -4.99 5.03 -38.06
CA THR A 52 -3.63 4.55 -37.73
C THR A 52 -2.61 5.03 -38.77
N THR A 53 -1.37 5.26 -38.35
CA THR A 53 -0.22 5.38 -39.29
C THR A 53 0.97 4.59 -38.76
N LYS A 54 1.33 3.49 -39.43
CA LYS A 54 2.62 2.82 -39.22
C LYS A 54 3.71 3.64 -39.91
N CYS A 55 4.83 3.88 -39.23
CA CYS A 55 6.12 4.13 -39.89
C CYS A 55 7.04 2.93 -39.64
N SER A 56 7.77 2.52 -40.68
CA SER A 56 8.58 1.30 -40.69
C SER A 56 9.91 1.46 -39.97
N THR A 57 10.36 0.38 -39.34
CA THR A 57 11.73 0.23 -38.86
C THR A 57 12.69 0.02 -40.04
N HIS A 58 13.80 0.76 -40.06
CA HIS A 58 15.00 0.42 -40.83
C HIS A 58 16.15 0.17 -39.85
N PRO A 59 16.79 -1.02 -39.86
CA PRO A 59 17.99 -1.28 -39.08
C PRO A 59 19.26 -0.75 -39.79
N ASN A 60 20.42 -1.00 -39.18
CA ASN A 60 21.78 -0.81 -39.70
C ASN A 60 22.34 0.62 -39.72
N VAL A 61 22.88 1.07 -38.58
CA VAL A 61 24.28 1.56 -38.53
C VAL A 61 24.94 1.05 -37.24
N SER A 62 25.81 0.05 -37.34
CA SER A 62 26.77 -0.28 -36.27
C SER A 62 28.03 0.57 -36.46
N LEU A 63 28.44 1.34 -35.46
CA LEU A 63 29.69 2.10 -35.53
C LEU A 63 30.44 2.06 -34.19
N THR A 64 31.33 1.08 -34.07
CA THR A 64 32.24 0.91 -32.94
C THR A 64 33.20 2.09 -32.80
N MET A 65 33.05 2.89 -31.74
CA MET A 65 34.11 3.77 -31.26
C MET A 65 34.85 3.13 -30.08
N LYS A 66 35.94 2.40 -30.37
CA LYS A 66 36.98 2.16 -29.37
C LYS A 66 37.69 3.48 -29.10
N ARG A 67 37.62 4.01 -27.87
CA ARG A 67 38.65 4.90 -27.32
C ARG A 67 38.99 4.51 -25.89
N THR A 68 40.27 4.19 -25.70
CA THR A 68 40.91 3.89 -24.43
C THR A 68 41.28 5.17 -23.70
N THR A 69 40.98 5.25 -22.40
CA THR A 69 41.67 6.14 -21.46
C THR A 69 41.81 5.40 -20.14
N SER A 70 43.05 5.20 -19.71
CA SER A 70 43.38 4.47 -18.48
C SER A 70 43.27 5.38 -17.25
N CYS A 71 42.69 4.87 -16.18
CA CYS A 71 42.97 5.31 -14.82
C CYS A 71 43.34 4.09 -13.99
N LEU A 72 44.59 4.03 -13.48
CA LEU A 72 44.92 3.09 -12.42
C LEU A 72 44.36 3.62 -11.12
N VAL A 73 43.61 2.78 -10.40
CA VAL A 73 43.55 2.84 -8.94
C VAL A 73 43.94 1.46 -8.44
N VAL A 74 45.04 1.42 -7.70
CA VAL A 74 45.56 0.21 -7.04
C VAL A 74 45.07 0.24 -5.59
N LEU A 75 44.66 -0.90 -5.03
CA LEU A 75 45.13 -1.47 -3.75
C LEU A 75 44.17 -2.54 -3.17
N LEU A 76 44.71 -3.76 -3.08
CA LEU A 76 44.62 -4.71 -1.95
C LEU A 76 43.37 -5.57 -1.65
N ILE A 77 43.69 -6.86 -1.42
CA ILE A 77 42.99 -7.94 -0.68
C ILE A 77 42.03 -8.87 -1.46
N PRO A 78 42.49 -10.12 -1.69
CA PRO A 78 41.64 -11.31 -1.67
C PRO A 78 42.14 -12.43 -0.73
N TYR A 79 41.21 -13.13 -0.09
CA TYR A 79 41.30 -14.42 0.62
C TYR A 79 39.89 -15.06 0.46
N PHE A 80 39.64 -16.37 0.28
CA PHE A 80 40.45 -17.60 0.29
C PHE A 80 40.19 -18.43 -1.00
N ALA A 81 40.88 -19.56 -1.18
CA ALA A 81 40.78 -20.42 -2.38
C ALA A 81 40.71 -21.94 -2.08
N LEU A 82 40.48 -22.75 -3.15
CA LEU A 82 40.54 -24.23 -3.26
C LEU A 82 39.29 -24.99 -2.75
N TYR A 83 38.77 -26.08 -3.33
CA TYR A 83 39.12 -26.99 -4.46
C TYR A 83 37.89 -27.11 -5.43
N GLN A 84 37.95 -27.20 -6.77
CA GLN A 84 38.55 -28.17 -7.72
C GLN A 84 37.87 -29.58 -7.85
N HIS A 85 37.31 -29.84 -9.04
CA HIS A 85 37.23 -31.11 -9.82
C HIS A 85 36.41 -32.34 -9.35
N ASP A 86 35.88 -33.20 -10.25
CA ASP A 86 35.29 -33.02 -11.60
C ASP A 86 34.62 -34.32 -12.15
N PHE A 87 33.83 -34.23 -13.23
CA PHE A 87 33.10 -35.33 -13.95
C PHE A 87 32.09 -36.16 -13.09
N GLY A 88 31.13 -36.94 -13.62
CA GLY A 88 30.63 -37.06 -15.00
C GLY A 88 29.73 -38.29 -15.27
N ASP A 89 28.41 -38.10 -15.25
CA ASP A 89 27.34 -38.87 -15.95
C ASP A 89 27.09 -40.39 -15.64
N ILE A 90 25.99 -40.91 -16.22
CA ILE A 90 25.52 -42.32 -16.34
C ILE A 90 24.71 -42.97 -15.18
N LYS A 91 23.38 -42.92 -15.36
CA LYS A 91 22.32 -43.96 -15.22
C LYS A 91 22.12 -44.89 -14.00
N GLU A 92 20.84 -45.24 -13.88
CA GLU A 92 20.17 -46.32 -13.13
C GLU A 92 20.89 -47.69 -13.08
N GLU A 93 20.76 -48.41 -11.96
CA GLU A 93 19.78 -49.52 -11.83
C GLU A 93 19.57 -49.93 -10.35
N LYS A 94 18.55 -50.77 -10.07
CA LYS A 94 18.14 -51.27 -8.76
C LYS A 94 18.97 -52.50 -8.35
N MET A 95 19.41 -52.57 -7.08
CA MET A 95 19.11 -53.75 -6.27
C MET A 95 19.28 -53.55 -4.75
N ARG A 96 18.38 -54.17 -3.98
CA ARG A 96 18.62 -54.52 -2.57
C ARG A 96 19.40 -55.82 -2.52
N MET A 97 20.26 -56.01 -1.52
CA MET A 97 20.21 -57.20 -0.64
C MET A 97 21.17 -57.06 0.57
N ARG A 98 20.94 -57.88 1.61
CA ARG A 98 21.74 -57.91 2.85
C ARG A 98 22.66 -59.13 2.85
N ASN A 99 23.90 -58.95 3.33
CA ASN A 99 24.76 -59.97 3.96
C ASN A 99 25.93 -59.21 4.65
N LEU A 100 26.41 -59.49 5.88
CA LEU A 100 26.38 -60.66 6.76
C LEU A 100 27.36 -61.82 6.32
N TYR A 101 27.92 -62.67 7.23
CA TYR A 101 29.04 -63.65 6.98
C TYR A 101 30.14 -63.99 8.06
N ARG A 102 29.88 -64.41 9.34
CA ARG A 102 30.81 -64.86 10.49
C ARG A 102 30.34 -64.35 11.91
N LYS A 103 30.34 -64.98 13.10
CA LYS A 103 30.38 -66.36 13.66
C LYS A 103 29.11 -66.55 14.54
N ALA A 104 28.58 -67.77 14.67
CA ALA A 104 27.35 -68.19 15.40
C ALA A 104 26.89 -67.33 16.62
N THR A 105 25.63 -66.87 16.71
CA THR A 105 24.54 -66.87 15.69
C THR A 105 24.69 -65.78 14.64
N THR A 106 25.92 -65.26 14.47
CA THR A 106 26.45 -64.67 13.22
C THR A 106 26.01 -63.18 13.07
N LEU A 107 26.38 -62.34 12.09
CA LEU A 107 27.11 -62.61 10.85
C LEU A 107 27.93 -61.38 10.24
N ARG A 108 29.27 -61.54 9.93
CA ARG A 108 30.35 -60.76 9.20
C ARG A 108 31.39 -59.94 10.04
N CYS A 109 32.64 -59.84 9.52
CA CYS A 109 33.67 -58.82 9.83
C CYS A 109 34.48 -58.41 8.57
N TYR A 110 34.82 -57.11 8.43
CA TYR A 110 36.11 -56.51 8.00
C TYR A 110 35.91 -54.98 8.15
N ALA A 111 36.41 -54.29 9.17
CA ALA A 111 37.81 -54.06 9.56
C ALA A 111 38.57 -53.21 8.52
N GLY A 112 38.51 -51.88 8.68
CA GLY A 112 39.11 -50.88 7.80
C GLY A 112 39.34 -49.56 8.53
N SER A 113 40.02 -49.60 9.68
CA SER A 113 40.24 -48.41 10.50
C SER A 113 41.17 -47.40 9.82
N ARG A 114 40.69 -46.17 9.63
CA ARG A 114 41.52 -44.96 9.50
C ARG A 114 40.93 -43.88 10.38
N CYS A 115 41.82 -43.18 11.08
CA CYS A 115 41.52 -42.30 12.20
C CYS A 115 40.33 -41.36 11.94
N TYR A 116 39.27 -41.49 12.75
CA TYR A 116 38.38 -40.36 13.01
C TYR A 116 39.25 -39.23 13.56
N SER A 117 39.35 -38.12 12.83
CA SER A 117 40.16 -36.99 13.27
C SER A 117 39.60 -36.42 14.57
N ALA A 118 40.46 -35.88 15.44
CA ALA A 118 40.01 -35.24 16.68
C ALA A 118 38.97 -34.14 16.39
N SER A 119 39.09 -33.45 15.25
CA SER A 119 38.10 -32.54 14.69
C SER A 119 36.68 -33.14 14.65
N ALA A 120 36.48 -34.34 14.08
CA ALA A 120 35.15 -34.94 13.98
C ALA A 120 34.50 -35.21 15.35
N VAL A 121 35.30 -35.63 16.34
CA VAL A 121 34.83 -35.84 17.72
C VAL A 121 34.51 -34.51 18.40
N ILE A 122 35.38 -33.51 18.26
CA ILE A 122 35.20 -32.15 18.80
C ILE A 122 33.93 -31.48 18.23
N TRP A 123 33.72 -31.55 16.91
CA TRP A 123 32.52 -30.99 16.28
C TRP A 123 31.24 -31.73 16.70
N SER A 124 31.29 -33.06 16.87
CA SER A 124 30.14 -33.81 17.40
C SER A 124 29.81 -33.41 18.85
N LEU A 125 30.82 -33.22 19.70
CA LEU A 125 30.63 -32.78 21.09
C LEU A 125 30.09 -31.33 21.16
N LEU A 126 30.58 -30.43 20.32
CA LEU A 126 30.05 -29.07 20.18
C LEU A 126 28.58 -29.08 19.71
N GLY A 127 28.22 -29.94 18.74
CA GLY A 127 26.85 -30.12 18.29
C GLY A 127 25.93 -30.62 19.42
N CYS A 128 26.37 -31.59 20.21
CA CYS A 128 25.64 -32.07 21.39
C CYS A 128 25.47 -30.99 22.46
N LEU A 129 26.52 -30.18 22.74
CA LEU A 129 26.45 -29.07 23.70
C LEU A 129 25.48 -27.97 23.24
N LEU A 130 25.47 -27.61 21.95
CA LEU A 130 24.51 -26.66 21.38
C LEU A 130 23.07 -27.16 21.48
N LEU A 131 22.82 -28.44 21.15
CA LEU A 131 21.51 -29.08 21.34
C LEU A 131 21.08 -29.08 22.81
N PHE A 132 21.98 -29.37 23.74
CA PHE A 132 21.68 -29.37 25.17
C PHE A 132 21.39 -27.96 25.69
N HIS A 133 22.09 -26.93 25.22
CA HIS A 133 21.81 -25.53 25.54
C HIS A 133 20.48 -25.04 24.95
N LEU A 134 20.11 -25.45 23.73
CA LEU A 134 18.79 -25.15 23.16
C LEU A 134 17.69 -25.83 23.98
N TYR A 135 17.80 -27.14 24.22
CA TYR A 135 16.83 -27.90 24.99
C TYR A 135 16.66 -27.34 26.41
N SER A 136 17.76 -26.99 27.09
CA SER A 136 17.73 -26.38 28.43
C SER A 136 17.06 -25.01 28.43
N ASN A 137 17.35 -24.13 27.45
CA ASN A 137 16.67 -22.83 27.34
C ASN A 137 15.17 -22.96 27.07
N ILE A 138 14.76 -23.92 26.23
CA ILE A 138 13.36 -24.20 25.94
C ILE A 138 12.66 -24.75 27.19
N HIS A 139 13.26 -25.71 27.91
CA HIS A 139 12.66 -26.30 29.10
C HIS A 139 12.64 -25.37 30.32
N HIS A 140 13.63 -24.48 30.49
CA HIS A 140 13.62 -23.51 31.59
C HIS A 140 12.49 -22.50 31.40
N LYS A 141 12.21 -22.07 30.16
CA LYS A 141 11.03 -21.27 29.83
C LYS A 141 9.69 -22.00 29.99
N HIS A 142 9.69 -23.33 30.16
CA HIS A 142 8.47 -24.13 30.23
C HIS A 142 8.19 -24.73 31.63
N LYS A 143 9.05 -24.49 32.63
CA LYS A 143 8.84 -24.92 34.03
C LYS A 143 8.39 -23.81 35.00
N GLU A 144 8.56 -22.54 34.65
CA GLU A 144 8.05 -21.40 35.42
C GLU A 144 6.57 -21.16 35.09
N GLY A 145 5.69 -22.00 35.66
CA GLY A 145 4.30 -22.13 35.22
C GLY A 145 3.26 -22.34 36.33
N ARG A 146 3.26 -21.53 37.39
CA ARG A 146 2.10 -21.33 38.27
C ARG A 146 1.97 -19.87 38.72
N GLU A 147 0.77 -19.34 38.56
CA GLU A 147 0.16 -18.21 39.29
C GLU A 147 1.06 -17.00 39.62
N VAL A 148 1.26 -16.13 38.62
CA VAL A 148 1.71 -14.73 38.80
C VAL A 148 0.77 -13.82 38.00
N PRO A 149 0.37 -12.62 38.50
CA PRO A 149 -0.44 -11.67 37.74
C PRO A 149 0.21 -11.30 36.39
N LEU A 150 -0.62 -10.87 35.42
CA LEU A 150 -0.21 -10.61 34.03
C LEU A 150 0.68 -9.36 33.88
N HIS A 151 1.89 -9.42 34.41
CA HIS A 151 2.91 -8.40 34.23
C HIS A 151 3.42 -8.46 32.79
N VAL A 152 3.26 -7.36 32.04
CA VAL A 152 3.76 -7.26 30.67
C VAL A 152 5.26 -7.54 30.68
N THR A 153 5.68 -8.63 30.02
CA THR A 153 7.08 -9.01 29.92
C THR A 153 7.81 -7.95 29.10
N ASN A 154 8.83 -7.35 29.71
CA ASN A 154 9.66 -6.30 29.09
C ASN A 154 10.48 -6.88 27.92
N HIS A 155 9.88 -6.95 26.73
CA HIS A 155 10.61 -7.17 25.50
C HIS A 155 11.45 -5.91 25.21
N PRO A 156 12.68 -6.00 24.67
CA PRO A 156 13.46 -4.80 24.34
C PRO A 156 12.68 -3.85 23.42
N GLN A 157 11.99 -4.40 22.42
CA GLN A 157 11.10 -3.64 21.54
C GLN A 157 9.95 -2.95 22.29
N SER A 158 9.36 -3.55 23.34
CA SER A 158 8.26 -2.91 24.06
C SER A 158 8.73 -1.72 24.92
N ARG A 159 9.96 -1.77 25.44
CA ARG A 159 10.59 -0.62 26.12
C ARG A 159 10.93 0.50 25.13
N GLU A 160 11.49 0.16 23.97
CA GLU A 160 11.80 1.14 22.93
C GLU A 160 10.53 1.76 22.32
N LEU A 161 9.44 1.00 22.18
CA LEU A 161 8.14 1.52 21.81
C LEU A 161 7.58 2.49 22.85
N GLN A 162 7.62 2.14 24.13
CA GLN A 162 7.24 3.05 25.23
C GLN A 162 8.11 4.33 25.26
N GLN A 163 9.38 4.25 24.84
CA GLN A 163 10.24 5.42 24.69
C GLN A 163 9.79 6.32 23.52
N VAL A 164 9.49 5.74 22.35
CA VAL A 164 8.99 6.49 21.18
C VAL A 164 7.61 7.10 21.45
N GLU A 165 6.70 6.37 22.11
CA GLU A 165 5.43 6.90 22.61
C GLU A 165 5.66 8.03 23.62
N GLY A 166 6.58 7.85 24.57
CA GLY A 166 6.95 8.86 25.56
C GLY A 166 7.48 10.17 24.93
N GLU A 167 8.29 10.07 23.88
CA GLU A 167 8.72 11.23 23.09
C GLU A 167 7.56 11.92 22.36
N ILE A 168 6.63 11.15 21.77
CA ILE A 168 5.45 11.68 21.09
C ILE A 168 4.47 12.34 22.07
N ILE A 169 4.27 11.75 23.26
CA ILE A 169 3.44 12.29 24.34
C ILE A 169 4.02 13.61 24.87
N ARG A 170 5.36 13.72 25.00
CA ARG A 170 6.04 14.99 25.33
C ARG A 170 5.83 16.09 24.27
N LEU A 171 5.48 15.71 23.04
CA LEU A 171 5.20 16.63 21.92
C LEU A 171 3.68 16.90 21.71
N GLN A 172 2.80 16.37 22.58
CA GLN A 172 1.40 16.79 22.66
C GLN A 172 1.28 18.06 23.54
N PRO A 173 0.61 19.13 23.08
CA PRO A 173 0.37 20.30 23.93
C PRO A 173 -0.62 19.94 25.06
N LYS A 174 -0.17 20.07 26.32
CA LYS A 174 -0.98 19.74 27.52
C LYS A 174 -2.11 20.75 27.78
N GLY A 175 -3.17 20.70 26.97
CA GLY A 175 -4.36 21.53 27.13
C GLY A 175 -5.22 21.10 28.31
N LYS A 176 -5.26 21.90 29.39
CA LYS A 176 -6.26 21.76 30.46
C LYS A 176 -7.65 22.09 29.93
N ARG A 177 -8.57 21.11 29.83
CA ARG A 177 -9.99 21.38 29.53
C ARG A 177 -10.67 21.99 30.76
N SER A 178 -11.10 23.24 30.63
CA SER A 178 -11.99 23.91 31.61
C SER A 178 -13.44 23.74 31.17
N PRO A 179 -14.37 23.27 32.04
CA PRO A 179 -15.76 23.01 31.68
C PRO A 179 -16.63 24.29 31.71
N ARG A 180 -16.22 25.37 31.03
CA ARG A 180 -16.99 26.65 30.94
C ARG A 180 -16.63 27.46 29.69
N ALA A 181 -17.35 27.25 28.56
CA ALA A 181 -17.30 28.15 27.38
C ALA A 181 -18.45 27.93 26.36
N ALA A 182 -19.72 27.93 26.78
CA ALA A 182 -20.84 27.85 25.84
C ALA A 182 -21.11 29.19 25.10
N LYS A 183 -20.27 29.54 24.10
CA LYS A 183 -20.54 30.58 23.07
C LYS A 183 -19.46 30.62 21.97
N CYS A 184 -19.54 29.74 20.98
CA CYS A 184 -18.71 29.83 19.78
C CYS A 184 -19.21 30.92 18.82
N ARG A 185 -18.68 32.14 18.94
CA ARG A 185 -18.72 33.11 17.82
C ARG A 185 -17.99 32.51 16.63
N HIS A 186 -18.58 32.59 15.44
CA HIS A 186 -17.89 32.24 14.19
C HIS A 186 -16.65 33.12 14.01
N LYS A 187 -15.46 32.54 14.19
CA LYS A 187 -14.22 33.08 13.61
C LYS A 187 -14.05 32.46 12.23
N GLN A 188 -14.39 33.20 11.18
CA GLN A 188 -13.91 32.88 9.84
C GLN A 188 -12.39 32.79 9.87
N VAL A 189 -11.82 31.71 9.31
CA VAL A 189 -10.37 31.55 9.15
C VAL A 189 -9.93 32.25 7.86
N THR A 190 -10.18 33.56 7.80
CA THR A 190 -9.68 34.46 6.76
C THR A 190 -8.23 34.83 7.05
N GLY A 191 -7.31 33.87 6.84
CA GLY A 191 -5.89 34.04 7.16
C GLY A 191 -4.97 33.18 6.30
N ASN A 192 -4.27 33.82 5.36
CA ASN A 192 -3.27 33.18 4.50
C ASN A 192 -2.01 32.83 5.32
N GLY A 193 -1.79 31.55 5.66
CA GLY A 193 -0.65 31.21 6.53
C GLY A 193 -0.27 29.72 6.71
N SER A 194 -1.19 28.84 7.14
CA SER A 194 -0.78 27.53 7.71
C SER A 194 -1.72 26.36 7.40
N TYR A 195 -1.80 25.96 6.13
CA TYR A 195 -2.24 24.61 5.77
C TYR A 195 -1.09 23.62 6.05
N TYR A 196 -0.88 23.26 7.33
CA TYR A 196 0.05 22.21 7.77
C TYR A 196 -0.67 21.12 8.55
N TYR A 197 -0.46 19.87 8.16
CA TYR A 197 -1.06 18.67 8.73
C TYR A 197 -0.01 17.97 9.58
N TYR A 198 -0.43 17.42 10.71
CA TYR A 198 0.43 16.88 11.76
C TYR A 198 0.04 15.41 11.99
N PRO A 199 0.74 14.44 11.37
CA PRO A 199 0.37 13.03 11.43
C PRO A 199 0.28 12.52 12.87
N GLY A 200 -0.81 11.83 13.19
CA GLY A 200 -1.08 11.29 14.52
C GLY A 200 -1.62 12.28 15.56
N ARG A 201 -1.96 13.52 15.17
CA ARG A 201 -2.74 14.46 16.01
C ARG A 201 -4.23 14.40 15.68
N ILE A 202 -5.06 15.01 16.53
CA ILE A 202 -6.50 15.20 16.27
C ILE A 202 -6.66 16.02 14.99
N TRP A 203 -7.45 15.51 14.04
CA TRP A 203 -7.92 16.25 12.86
C TRP A 203 -9.39 16.59 13.10
N LEU A 204 -9.72 17.88 13.06
CA LEU A 204 -11.10 18.35 13.21
C LEU A 204 -11.78 18.54 11.85
N ASP A 205 -13.09 18.30 11.81
CA ASP A 205 -13.96 18.62 10.69
C ASP A 205 -14.31 20.13 10.64
N THR A 206 -15.14 20.53 9.67
CA THR A 206 -15.60 21.93 9.52
C THR A 206 -16.36 22.47 10.73
N ASP A 207 -16.92 21.58 11.54
CA ASP A 207 -17.86 21.90 12.62
C ASP A 207 -17.14 21.89 13.98
N GLY A 208 -15.85 21.49 14.00
CA GLY A 208 -14.96 21.50 15.15
C GLY A 208 -14.86 20.17 15.89
N ASN A 209 -15.42 19.09 15.34
CA ASN A 209 -15.43 17.76 15.95
C ASN A 209 -14.28 16.91 15.41
N PRO A 210 -13.72 15.96 16.19
CA PRO A 210 -12.77 14.98 15.65
C PRO A 210 -13.41 14.17 14.52
N ILE A 211 -12.72 14.07 13.37
CA ILE A 211 -13.19 13.24 12.25
C ILE A 211 -13.26 11.77 12.69
N GLN A 212 -14.36 11.08 12.39
CA GLN A 212 -14.62 9.66 12.77
C GLN A 212 -14.85 8.81 11.51
N ALA A 213 -13.77 8.33 10.89
CA ALA A 213 -13.82 7.51 9.69
C ALA A 213 -12.53 6.68 9.55
N HIS A 214 -12.41 5.63 10.37
CA HIS A 214 -11.24 4.74 10.44
C HIS A 214 -11.34 3.59 9.41
N GLY A 215 -10.25 2.86 9.14
CA GLY A 215 -10.24 1.76 8.14
C GLY A 215 -10.51 2.23 6.70
N ARG A 216 -10.25 3.52 6.43
CA ARG A 216 -10.89 4.28 5.34
C ARG A 216 -10.76 3.70 3.92
N GLY A 217 -11.62 4.19 3.05
CA GLY A 217 -11.35 4.39 1.62
C GLY A 217 -11.60 5.85 1.21
N ILE A 218 -10.93 6.33 0.16
CA ILE A 218 -11.27 7.62 -0.47
C ILE A 218 -11.66 7.43 -1.92
N LEU A 219 -12.82 7.95 -2.28
CA LEU A 219 -13.31 8.06 -3.66
C LEU A 219 -13.20 9.51 -4.13
N TYR A 220 -12.78 9.71 -5.37
CA TYR A 220 -12.95 10.99 -6.07
C TYR A 220 -14.07 10.85 -7.09
N ASP A 221 -15.15 11.61 -6.96
CA ASP A 221 -16.19 11.70 -7.99
C ASP A 221 -15.89 12.86 -8.94
N GLU A 222 -15.54 12.50 -10.19
CA GLU A 222 -15.30 13.41 -11.32
C GLU A 222 -16.44 14.42 -11.55
N ARG A 223 -17.69 14.01 -11.32
CA ARG A 223 -18.88 14.80 -11.67
C ARG A 223 -19.07 16.00 -10.76
N SER A 224 -19.05 15.77 -9.44
CA SER A 224 -19.10 16.82 -8.42
C SER A 224 -17.73 17.47 -8.19
N ARG A 225 -16.63 16.82 -8.61
CA ARG A 225 -15.24 17.14 -8.27
C ARG A 225 -15.05 17.20 -6.76
N THR A 226 -15.31 16.09 -6.08
CA THR A 226 -15.28 15.99 -4.62
C THR A 226 -14.57 14.71 -4.20
N TYR A 227 -13.75 14.80 -3.16
CA TYR A 227 -13.24 13.64 -2.44
C TYR A 227 -14.23 13.26 -1.33
N TYR A 228 -14.62 11.99 -1.31
CA TYR A 228 -15.44 11.39 -0.27
C TYR A 228 -14.57 10.39 0.50
N TRP A 229 -14.35 10.66 1.79
CA TRP A 229 -13.63 9.79 2.72
C TRP A 229 -14.69 9.02 3.52
N TYR A 230 -14.77 7.71 3.29
CA TYR A 230 -15.62 6.78 4.02
C TYR A 230 -14.80 6.01 5.05
N GLY A 231 -15.39 5.69 6.19
CA GLY A 231 -14.73 4.88 7.21
C GLY A 231 -15.67 4.43 8.32
N GLU A 232 -15.17 3.54 9.17
CA GLU A 232 -15.84 3.06 10.36
C GLU A 232 -16.12 4.21 11.33
N TYR A 233 -17.37 4.38 11.74
CA TYR A 233 -17.75 5.41 12.71
C TYR A 233 -17.61 4.83 14.14
N LYS A 234 -16.50 5.15 14.82
CA LYS A 234 -16.16 4.57 16.14
C LYS A 234 -16.51 5.47 17.34
N ASP A 235 -17.43 6.43 17.20
CA ASP A 235 -17.85 7.34 18.29
C ASP A 235 -18.80 6.68 19.32
N GLY A 236 -18.46 5.46 19.76
CA GLY A 236 -19.13 4.73 20.85
C GLY A 236 -18.17 4.46 22.02
N PRO A 237 -18.57 3.71 23.05
CA PRO A 237 -17.66 3.26 24.10
C PRO A 237 -16.78 2.11 23.58
N THR A 238 -15.51 2.10 23.98
CA THR A 238 -14.60 0.99 23.68
C THR A 238 -14.73 -0.10 24.75
N TYR A 239 -14.90 -1.36 24.34
CA TYR A 239 -15.02 -2.51 25.23
C TYR A 239 -14.39 -3.77 24.63
N HIS A 240 -14.34 -4.87 25.40
CA HIS A 240 -13.94 -6.19 24.92
C HIS A 240 -15.10 -7.17 25.13
N ALA A 241 -15.51 -7.92 24.10
CA ALA A 241 -16.62 -8.89 24.19
C ALA A 241 -16.35 -10.01 25.22
N HIS A 242 -15.08 -10.39 25.39
CA HIS A 242 -14.61 -11.27 26.45
C HIS A 242 -13.13 -10.94 26.79
N LYS A 243 -12.58 -11.44 27.90
CA LYS A 243 -11.23 -11.09 28.40
C LYS A 243 -10.06 -11.27 27.40
N ARG A 244 -10.23 -12.06 26.34
CA ARG A 244 -9.25 -12.29 25.26
C ARG A 244 -9.63 -11.67 23.90
N ALA A 245 -10.69 -10.87 23.83
CA ALA A 245 -11.18 -10.29 22.57
C ALA A 245 -10.36 -9.07 22.19
N SER A 246 -10.33 -8.74 20.90
CA SER A 246 -9.95 -7.39 20.45
C SER A 246 -10.80 -6.33 21.16
N ALA A 247 -10.18 -5.18 21.47
CA ALA A 247 -10.94 -3.97 21.77
C ALA A 247 -11.86 -3.65 20.60
N ARG A 248 -13.08 -3.19 20.88
CA ARG A 248 -14.11 -2.94 19.87
C ARG A 248 -15.10 -1.87 20.32
N VAL A 249 -15.89 -1.39 19.37
CA VAL A 249 -17.07 -0.55 19.58
C VAL A 249 -18.24 -1.30 18.93
N ASP A 250 -19.48 -1.02 19.33
CA ASP A 250 -20.65 -1.48 18.58
C ASP A 250 -20.71 -0.82 17.19
N ILE A 251 -21.32 -1.51 16.21
CA ILE A 251 -21.48 -0.95 14.88
C ILE A 251 -22.48 0.21 14.95
N ILE A 252 -21.99 1.44 14.78
CA ILE A 252 -22.82 2.63 14.56
C ILE A 252 -23.11 2.77 13.05
N GLY A 253 -22.10 2.51 12.22
CA GLY A 253 -22.22 2.49 10.76
C GLY A 253 -20.94 2.92 10.05
N VAL A 254 -21.06 3.20 8.75
CA VAL A 254 -20.01 3.85 7.95
C VAL A 254 -20.25 5.35 7.90
N GLY A 255 -19.37 6.11 8.53
CA GLY A 255 -19.35 7.57 8.44
C GLY A 255 -18.74 8.05 7.13
N PHE A 256 -19.09 9.26 6.68
CA PHE A 256 -18.41 9.89 5.57
C PHE A 256 -18.14 11.39 5.79
N TYR A 257 -17.06 11.84 5.15
CA TYR A 257 -16.64 13.22 5.09
C TYR A 257 -16.39 13.62 3.63
N SER A 258 -16.69 14.87 3.28
CA SER A 258 -16.53 15.41 1.93
C SER A 258 -15.53 16.57 1.91
N SER A 259 -14.71 16.66 0.85
CA SER A 259 -13.70 17.71 0.69
C SER A 259 -13.44 18.08 -0.77
N LYS A 260 -13.02 19.34 -0.99
CA LYS A 260 -12.55 19.86 -2.29
C LYS A 260 -11.03 19.95 -2.41
N ASP A 261 -10.33 20.00 -1.27
CA ASP A 261 -8.91 20.34 -1.14
C ASP A 261 -8.10 19.26 -0.39
N LEU A 262 -8.73 18.13 -0.05
CA LEU A 262 -8.23 17.05 0.81
C LEU A 262 -7.88 17.53 2.24
N TRP A 263 -8.34 18.70 2.64
CA TRP A 263 -7.95 19.39 3.87
C TRP A 263 -9.12 19.72 4.78
N THR A 264 -10.09 20.43 4.22
CA THR A 264 -11.32 20.84 4.85
C THR A 264 -12.32 19.72 4.62
N TRP A 265 -12.56 18.94 5.67
CA TRP A 265 -13.44 17.78 5.66
C TRP A 265 -14.75 18.19 6.32
N LYS A 266 -15.79 18.37 5.49
CA LYS A 266 -17.15 18.58 5.99
C LYS A 266 -17.74 17.23 6.37
N ASN A 267 -18.28 17.16 7.59
CA ASN A 267 -19.01 15.98 8.06
C ASN A 267 -20.28 15.75 7.21
N GLY A 268 -20.48 14.51 6.77
CA GLY A 268 -21.65 14.08 6.01
C GLY A 268 -22.66 13.29 6.83
N GLY A 269 -22.28 12.82 8.03
CA GLY A 269 -23.04 11.83 8.80
C GLY A 269 -22.71 10.39 8.41
N ILE A 270 -23.70 9.50 8.55
CA ILE A 270 -23.56 8.05 8.36
C ILE A 270 -24.27 7.66 7.05
N VAL A 271 -23.53 7.05 6.12
CA VAL A 271 -24.05 6.58 4.82
C VAL A 271 -24.61 5.17 4.87
N LEU A 272 -24.01 4.28 5.66
CA LEU A 272 -24.52 2.93 5.91
C LEU A 272 -24.83 2.82 7.41
N LEU A 273 -26.12 2.97 7.76
CA LEU A 273 -26.59 2.99 9.14
C LEU A 273 -26.82 1.57 9.66
N ALA A 274 -26.13 1.19 10.74
CA ALA A 274 -26.26 -0.14 11.33
C ALA A 274 -27.43 -0.21 12.35
N ALA A 275 -28.61 0.24 11.93
CA ALA A 275 -29.80 0.42 12.78
C ALA A 275 -30.44 -0.89 13.30
N GLU A 276 -29.80 -2.05 13.09
CA GLU A 276 -30.36 -3.32 13.56
C GLU A 276 -29.97 -3.59 15.01
N GLU A 277 -30.81 -3.11 15.92
CA GLU A 277 -30.66 -3.28 17.35
C GLU A 277 -31.34 -4.54 17.92
N THR A 278 -32.12 -5.25 17.11
CA THR A 278 -33.05 -6.30 17.57
C THR A 278 -32.75 -7.69 16.99
N ASN A 279 -32.48 -7.77 15.68
CA ASN A 279 -32.23 -9.04 15.00
C ASN A 279 -30.77 -9.47 15.16
N VAL A 280 -30.51 -10.26 16.20
CA VAL A 280 -29.19 -10.84 16.51
C VAL A 280 -28.56 -11.68 15.37
N THR A 281 -29.35 -12.12 14.37
CA THR A 281 -28.82 -12.88 13.22
C THR A 281 -28.43 -12.00 12.04
N HIS A 282 -28.76 -10.70 12.07
CA HIS A 282 -28.46 -9.78 10.97
C HIS A 282 -26.98 -9.43 10.93
N ASP A 283 -26.43 -9.30 9.73
CA ASP A 283 -25.01 -8.97 9.52
C ASP A 283 -24.57 -7.70 10.26
N LEU A 284 -25.37 -6.63 10.15
CA LEU A 284 -25.13 -5.33 10.78
C LEU A 284 -25.75 -5.21 12.18
N TYR A 285 -26.01 -6.33 12.89
CA TYR A 285 -26.42 -6.27 14.29
C TYR A 285 -25.34 -5.54 15.11
N LYS A 286 -25.74 -4.66 16.04
CA LYS A 286 -24.80 -3.75 16.73
C LYS A 286 -23.58 -4.41 17.38
N SER A 287 -23.67 -5.65 17.88
CA SER A 287 -22.52 -6.38 18.46
C SER A 287 -21.70 -7.22 17.48
N ASN A 288 -22.00 -7.19 16.18
CA ASN A 288 -21.14 -7.76 15.13
C ASN A 288 -19.98 -6.81 14.80
N VAL A 289 -19.22 -7.11 13.74
CA VAL A 289 -18.09 -6.31 13.27
C VAL A 289 -18.36 -5.80 11.85
N LEU A 290 -18.13 -4.51 11.63
CA LEU A 290 -17.98 -3.90 10.30
C LEU A 290 -16.62 -3.19 10.28
N GLU A 291 -15.76 -3.59 9.34
CA GLU A 291 -14.39 -3.08 9.23
C GLU A 291 -14.01 -2.73 7.78
N ARG A 292 -13.06 -1.80 7.66
CA ARG A 292 -12.37 -1.37 6.44
C ARG A 292 -13.22 -1.06 5.19
N PRO A 293 -14.32 -0.29 5.28
CA PRO A 293 -15.17 0.00 4.12
C PRO A 293 -14.40 0.69 2.98
N LYS A 294 -14.69 0.31 1.74
CA LYS A 294 -14.16 0.88 0.49
C LYS A 294 -15.33 1.11 -0.48
N VAL A 295 -15.36 2.26 -1.15
CA VAL A 295 -16.42 2.60 -2.12
C VAL A 295 -15.80 2.86 -3.49
N ILE A 296 -16.37 2.25 -4.52
CA ILE A 296 -16.05 2.50 -5.94
C ILE A 296 -17.31 2.84 -6.72
N TYR A 297 -17.17 3.61 -7.80
CA TYR A 297 -18.27 3.89 -8.72
C TYR A 297 -18.26 2.91 -9.90
N ASN A 298 -19.44 2.43 -10.32
CA ASN A 298 -19.63 1.56 -11.48
C ASN A 298 -20.35 2.33 -12.60
N GLU A 299 -19.73 2.46 -13.78
CA GLU A 299 -20.27 3.24 -14.89
C GLU A 299 -21.44 2.55 -15.59
N LYS A 300 -21.50 1.21 -15.57
CA LYS A 300 -22.54 0.41 -16.24
C LYS A 300 -23.88 0.49 -15.50
N THR A 301 -23.87 0.21 -14.19
CA THR A 301 -25.07 0.32 -13.33
C THR A 301 -25.37 1.77 -12.93
N ARG A 302 -24.35 2.63 -12.97
CA ARG A 302 -24.34 4.01 -12.46
C ARG A 302 -24.54 4.12 -10.94
N LYS A 303 -24.30 3.03 -10.20
CA LYS A 303 -24.31 2.97 -8.74
C LYS A 303 -22.92 3.20 -8.15
N TYR A 304 -22.89 3.70 -6.92
CA TYR A 304 -21.76 3.57 -6.01
C TYR A 304 -21.88 2.24 -5.28
N VAL A 305 -20.79 1.48 -5.19
CA VAL A 305 -20.74 0.16 -4.57
C VAL A 305 -19.74 0.18 -3.43
N MET A 306 -20.21 -0.15 -2.22
CA MET A 306 -19.40 -0.30 -1.02
C MET A 306 -19.13 -1.78 -0.75
N TRP A 307 -17.87 -2.12 -0.49
CA TRP A 307 -17.44 -3.40 0.06
C TRP A 307 -16.80 -3.16 1.44
N MET A 308 -17.04 -4.07 2.38
CA MET A 308 -16.53 -3.98 3.75
C MET A 308 -16.28 -5.40 4.31
N HIS A 309 -15.39 -5.53 5.29
CA HIS A 309 -15.31 -6.74 6.11
C HIS A 309 -16.51 -6.79 7.05
N ILE A 310 -17.16 -7.95 7.13
CA ILE A 310 -18.26 -8.25 8.04
C ILE A 310 -17.90 -9.48 8.86
N ASP A 311 -18.03 -9.38 10.18
CA ASP A 311 -17.74 -10.49 11.09
C ASP A 311 -18.72 -10.57 12.27
N ASP A 312 -18.67 -11.68 12.99
CA ASP A 312 -19.30 -11.81 14.31
C ASP A 312 -18.38 -11.32 15.43
N ALA A 313 -18.87 -11.30 16.67
CA ALA A 313 -18.12 -10.83 17.83
C ALA A 313 -16.83 -11.61 18.15
N ASN A 314 -16.63 -12.80 17.56
CA ASN A 314 -15.47 -13.68 17.76
C ASN A 314 -14.57 -13.78 16.50
N TYR A 315 -14.86 -13.02 15.45
CA TYR A 315 -14.21 -13.06 14.13
C TYR A 315 -14.29 -14.44 13.42
N THR A 316 -15.36 -15.21 13.68
CA THR A 316 -15.57 -16.56 13.11
C THR A 316 -16.37 -16.60 11.80
N LYS A 317 -17.09 -15.53 11.46
CA LYS A 317 -17.90 -15.42 10.23
C LYS A 317 -17.01 -15.11 9.03
N ALA A 318 -16.06 -14.19 9.19
CA ALA A 318 -15.03 -13.82 8.23
C ALA A 318 -15.59 -13.68 6.80
N ALA A 319 -16.42 -12.67 6.58
CA ALA A 319 -17.14 -12.42 5.34
C ALA A 319 -16.88 -11.01 4.78
N VAL A 320 -17.32 -10.77 3.54
CA VAL A 320 -17.44 -9.42 2.99
C VAL A 320 -18.91 -9.04 2.86
N GLY A 321 -19.27 -7.85 3.35
CA GLY A 321 -20.55 -7.21 3.15
C GLY A 321 -20.53 -6.29 1.93
N LYS A 322 -21.70 -6.10 1.32
CA LYS A 322 -21.88 -5.26 0.13
C LYS A 322 -23.03 -4.28 0.35
N ALA A 323 -22.89 -3.05 -0.14
CA ALA A 323 -23.98 -2.07 -0.13
C ALA A 323 -23.93 -1.16 -1.37
N ILE A 324 -25.06 -0.56 -1.77
CA ILE A 324 -25.15 0.30 -2.96
C ILE A 324 -25.87 1.63 -2.72
N SER A 325 -25.52 2.67 -3.48
CA SER A 325 -26.24 3.95 -3.49
C SER A 325 -26.24 4.58 -4.89
N ASP A 326 -27.20 5.48 -5.17
CA ASP A 326 -27.24 6.30 -6.39
C ASP A 326 -26.35 7.55 -6.30
N THR A 327 -26.02 8.02 -5.09
CA THR A 327 -25.16 9.21 -4.87
C THR A 327 -24.05 8.87 -3.86
N PRO A 328 -22.90 9.56 -3.90
CA PRO A 328 -21.76 9.24 -3.04
C PRO A 328 -22.00 9.63 -1.57
N ASP A 329 -22.95 10.52 -1.35
CA ASP A 329 -23.40 11.11 -0.08
C ASP A 329 -24.78 10.60 0.37
N GLY A 330 -25.41 9.73 -0.41
CA GLY A 330 -26.73 9.16 -0.13
C GLY A 330 -26.64 7.93 0.78
N ALA A 331 -27.78 7.53 1.35
CA ALA A 331 -27.88 6.29 2.11
C ALA A 331 -27.55 5.07 1.24
N PHE A 332 -26.75 4.14 1.78
CA PHE A 332 -26.38 2.89 1.11
C PHE A 332 -27.33 1.76 1.55
N GLU A 333 -27.98 1.12 0.58
CA GLU A 333 -28.78 -0.08 0.76
C GLU A 333 -27.87 -1.29 0.95
N TYR A 334 -28.02 -2.02 2.06
CA TYR A 334 -27.22 -3.20 2.37
C TYR A 334 -27.73 -4.44 1.63
N LEU A 335 -26.84 -5.15 0.94
CA LEU A 335 -27.15 -6.30 0.07
C LEU A 335 -26.75 -7.66 0.67
N GLY A 336 -26.43 -7.71 1.96
CA GLY A 336 -25.94 -8.92 2.64
C GLY A 336 -24.43 -9.17 2.51
N SER A 337 -23.96 -10.15 3.27
CA SER A 337 -22.57 -10.63 3.28
C SER A 337 -22.41 -12.02 2.66
N GLN A 338 -21.18 -12.33 2.25
CA GLN A 338 -20.78 -13.62 1.70
C GLN A 338 -19.32 -13.94 2.02
N ARG A 339 -18.95 -15.23 2.04
CA ARG A 339 -17.54 -15.67 2.00
C ARG A 339 -17.02 -15.64 0.57
N PRO A 340 -16.14 -14.70 0.17
CA PRO A 340 -15.73 -14.53 -1.22
C PRO A 340 -14.95 -15.76 -1.71
N HIS A 341 -15.32 -16.25 -2.90
CA HIS A 341 -14.80 -17.51 -3.48
C HIS A 341 -15.00 -18.75 -2.58
N ARG A 342 -15.92 -18.68 -1.59
CA ARG A 342 -16.13 -19.66 -0.48
C ARG A 342 -15.01 -19.71 0.58
N TYR A 343 -14.08 -18.76 0.58
CA TYR A 343 -13.02 -18.64 1.61
C TYR A 343 -13.35 -17.57 2.64
N GLU A 344 -12.65 -17.60 3.78
CA GLU A 344 -12.69 -16.54 4.79
C GLU A 344 -12.25 -15.18 4.21
N SER A 345 -12.81 -14.10 4.72
CA SER A 345 -12.31 -12.74 4.49
C SER A 345 -12.31 -11.94 5.78
N ARG A 346 -11.16 -11.38 6.13
CA ARG A 346 -11.04 -10.33 7.16
C ARG A 346 -10.55 -9.04 6.49
N ASP A 347 -9.44 -8.50 6.95
CA ASP A 347 -8.71 -7.35 6.37
C ASP A 347 -8.72 -7.33 4.83
N MET A 348 -9.41 -6.34 4.25
CA MET A 348 -9.65 -6.24 2.81
C MET A 348 -9.49 -4.83 2.23
N THR A 349 -9.27 -4.77 0.91
CA THR A 349 -9.50 -3.59 0.09
C THR A 349 -10.14 -3.96 -1.26
N VAL A 350 -10.66 -2.95 -1.96
CA VAL A 350 -11.04 -3.05 -3.38
C VAL A 350 -10.14 -2.13 -4.18
N PHE A 351 -9.66 -2.61 -5.33
CA PHE A 351 -8.90 -1.85 -6.31
C PHE A 351 -9.68 -1.82 -7.63
N LYS A 352 -9.81 -0.64 -8.26
CA LYS A 352 -10.39 -0.49 -9.60
C LYS A 352 -9.30 -0.01 -10.54
N ASP A 353 -9.15 -0.72 -11.64
CA ASP A 353 -8.12 -0.45 -12.64
C ASP A 353 -8.64 0.46 -13.77
N GLU A 354 -7.70 0.97 -14.57
CA GLU A 354 -7.90 1.93 -15.67
C GLU A 354 -8.73 1.36 -16.83
N ASP A 355 -8.83 0.04 -16.94
CA ASP A 355 -9.67 -0.67 -17.91
C ASP A 355 -11.15 -0.83 -17.46
N GLY A 356 -11.45 -0.46 -16.21
CA GLY A 356 -12.77 -0.61 -15.60
C GLY A 356 -13.03 -1.95 -14.90
N VAL A 357 -12.04 -2.85 -14.83
CA VAL A 357 -12.14 -4.06 -14.00
C VAL A 357 -11.83 -3.69 -12.55
N ALA A 358 -12.64 -4.22 -11.62
CA ALA A 358 -12.40 -4.09 -10.19
C ALA A 358 -11.98 -5.43 -9.58
N TYR A 359 -11.19 -5.39 -8.52
CA TYR A 359 -10.58 -6.54 -7.86
C TYR A 359 -10.78 -6.44 -6.35
N LEU A 360 -11.14 -7.54 -5.71
CA LEU A 360 -11.20 -7.68 -4.25
C LEU A 360 -9.90 -8.32 -3.76
N ILE A 361 -9.23 -7.68 -2.81
CA ILE A 361 -8.03 -8.18 -2.12
C ILE A 361 -8.41 -8.39 -0.66
N TYR A 362 -8.18 -9.58 -0.11
CA TYR A 362 -8.64 -9.92 1.24
C TYR A 362 -7.76 -10.95 1.96
N SER A 363 -7.67 -10.80 3.28
CA SER A 363 -6.93 -11.69 4.18
C SER A 363 -7.77 -12.93 4.48
N SER A 364 -7.17 -14.11 4.29
CA SER A 364 -7.86 -15.40 4.28
C SER A 364 -7.02 -16.49 4.94
N GLU A 365 -7.60 -17.69 5.08
CA GLU A 365 -6.98 -18.87 5.71
C GLU A 365 -6.38 -18.55 7.10
N GLU A 366 -7.19 -18.15 8.08
CA GLU A 366 -6.71 -17.70 9.41
C GLU A 366 -5.69 -16.54 9.31
N ASN A 367 -5.92 -15.63 8.36
CA ASN A 367 -5.03 -14.53 7.97
C ASN A 367 -3.60 -15.00 7.59
N ASN A 368 -3.45 -16.22 7.09
CA ASN A 368 -2.17 -16.80 6.68
C ASN A 368 -1.81 -16.48 5.21
N VAL A 369 -2.80 -16.07 4.40
CA VAL A 369 -2.69 -15.86 2.95
C VAL A 369 -3.51 -14.63 2.54
N LEU A 370 -3.01 -13.83 1.60
CA LEU A 370 -3.84 -12.81 0.91
C LEU A 370 -4.42 -13.42 -0.37
N HIS A 371 -5.71 -13.24 -0.59
CA HIS A 371 -6.41 -13.64 -1.82
C HIS A 371 -6.70 -12.42 -2.69
N ILE A 372 -6.58 -12.57 -4.01
CA ILE A 372 -7.05 -11.57 -4.99
C ILE A 372 -7.89 -12.23 -6.09
N GLY A 373 -9.02 -11.62 -6.44
CA GLY A 373 -9.86 -12.03 -7.59
C GLY A 373 -10.65 -10.85 -8.16
N PRO A 374 -10.97 -10.86 -9.48
CA PRO A 374 -11.78 -9.81 -10.09
C PRO A 374 -13.26 -9.91 -9.70
N LEU A 375 -13.94 -8.77 -9.73
CA LEU A 375 -15.38 -8.63 -9.51
C LEU A 375 -16.17 -8.81 -10.82
N THR A 376 -17.45 -9.12 -10.70
CA THR A 376 -18.43 -9.10 -11.80
C THR A 376 -18.62 -7.69 -12.36
N GLU A 377 -19.23 -7.55 -13.55
CA GLU A 377 -19.31 -6.27 -14.26
C GLU A 377 -20.11 -5.17 -13.55
N ASP A 378 -20.98 -5.54 -12.61
CA ASP A 378 -21.76 -4.69 -11.71
C ASP A 378 -21.02 -4.33 -10.41
N TYR A 379 -19.88 -4.97 -10.17
CA TYR A 379 -19.11 -5.01 -8.92
C TYR A 379 -19.86 -5.58 -7.71
N LEU A 380 -20.90 -6.41 -7.89
CA LEU A 380 -21.72 -6.95 -6.79
C LEU A 380 -21.40 -8.41 -6.42
N ASN A 381 -20.49 -9.08 -7.12
CA ASN A 381 -20.00 -10.41 -6.77
C ASN A 381 -18.55 -10.61 -7.24
N VAL A 382 -17.92 -11.71 -6.82
CA VAL A 382 -16.61 -12.14 -7.32
C VAL A 382 -16.76 -13.09 -8.51
N ILE A 383 -15.87 -12.98 -9.48
CA ILE A 383 -15.69 -13.98 -10.54
C ILE A 383 -15.06 -15.23 -9.91
N PRO A 384 -15.37 -16.47 -10.34
CA PRO A 384 -14.79 -17.71 -9.78
C PRO A 384 -13.30 -17.96 -10.16
N VAL A 385 -12.47 -16.92 -10.13
CA VAL A 385 -11.03 -16.94 -10.41
C VAL A 385 -10.30 -16.17 -9.32
N MET A 386 -9.37 -16.82 -8.62
CA MET A 386 -8.66 -16.24 -7.47
C MET A 386 -7.20 -16.67 -7.45
N ARG A 387 -6.29 -15.80 -6.99
CA ARG A 387 -4.87 -16.08 -6.78
C ARG A 387 -4.49 -15.91 -5.32
N ARG A 388 -3.78 -16.91 -4.78
CA ARG A 388 -3.19 -16.92 -3.43
C ARG A 388 -1.84 -16.18 -3.46
N LEU A 389 -1.67 -15.19 -2.60
CA LEU A 389 -0.50 -14.32 -2.48
C LEU A 389 0.13 -14.46 -1.09
N PHE A 390 1.45 -14.30 -1.01
CA PHE A 390 2.22 -14.24 0.24
C PHE A 390 1.91 -15.40 1.21
N VAL A 391 1.76 -16.62 0.68
CA VAL A 391 1.33 -17.80 1.43
C VAL A 391 2.24 -18.06 2.63
N GLY A 392 1.67 -18.10 3.84
CA GLY A 392 2.41 -18.31 5.09
C GLY A 392 3.05 -17.05 5.69
N GLN A 393 2.98 -15.90 5.02
CA GLN A 393 3.66 -14.66 5.45
C GLN A 393 2.81 -13.76 6.34
N ARG A 394 1.54 -14.12 6.58
CA ARG A 394 0.61 -13.43 7.50
C ARG A 394 0.55 -11.91 7.28
N ARG A 395 0.23 -11.53 6.04
CA ARG A 395 0.10 -10.13 5.59
C ARG A 395 -1.37 -9.70 5.60
N GLU A 396 -1.62 -8.48 6.00
CA GLU A 396 -2.95 -7.88 6.21
C GLU A 396 -2.98 -6.42 5.73
N ALA A 397 -4.09 -5.72 5.98
CA ALA A 397 -4.31 -4.29 5.76
C ALA A 397 -3.77 -3.77 4.40
N PRO A 398 -4.31 -4.20 3.24
CA PRO A 398 -3.52 -4.30 2.01
C PRO A 398 -3.88 -3.29 0.89
N PRO A 399 -3.69 -1.96 1.02
CA PRO A 399 -4.02 -1.02 -0.06
C PRO A 399 -3.15 -1.23 -1.31
N VAL A 400 -3.81 -1.22 -2.46
CA VAL A 400 -3.21 -1.35 -3.80
C VAL A 400 -3.28 -0.02 -4.54
N PHE A 401 -2.24 0.31 -5.29
CA PHE A 401 -2.19 1.43 -6.24
C PHE A 401 -1.40 1.04 -7.50
N LYS A 402 -1.42 1.89 -8.52
CA LYS A 402 -0.75 1.64 -9.80
C LYS A 402 0.09 2.85 -10.20
N HIS A 403 1.28 2.60 -10.77
CA HIS A 403 2.11 3.65 -11.35
C HIS A 403 2.87 3.15 -12.58
N GLN A 404 2.75 3.86 -13.71
CA GLN A 404 3.42 3.55 -14.98
C GLN A 404 3.26 2.07 -15.40
N GLY A 405 2.03 1.55 -15.33
CA GLY A 405 1.69 0.17 -15.65
C GLY A 405 1.99 -0.86 -14.54
N THR A 406 2.92 -0.57 -13.62
CA THR A 406 3.22 -1.45 -12.48
C THR A 406 2.19 -1.30 -11.37
N TYR A 407 1.74 -2.43 -10.80
CA TYR A 407 0.89 -2.48 -9.61
C TYR A 407 1.76 -2.56 -8.35
N TYR A 408 1.35 -1.85 -7.31
CA TYR A 408 2.01 -1.83 -6.02
C TYR A 408 1.01 -2.11 -4.91
N MET A 409 1.40 -2.90 -3.92
CA MET A 409 0.61 -3.20 -2.73
C MET A 409 1.47 -2.90 -1.50
N ILE A 410 0.90 -2.24 -0.50
CA ILE A 410 1.51 -2.15 0.83
C ILE A 410 0.69 -3.02 1.78
N THR A 411 1.34 -3.74 2.69
CA THR A 411 0.68 -4.59 3.70
C THR A 411 1.32 -4.38 5.06
N SER A 412 0.59 -4.60 6.17
CA SER A 412 1.20 -4.88 7.48
C SER A 412 1.28 -6.40 7.73
N GLY A 413 1.98 -6.83 8.78
CA GLY A 413 1.90 -8.18 9.31
C GLY A 413 0.85 -8.30 10.42
N CYS A 414 0.37 -9.52 10.72
CA CYS A 414 -0.66 -9.73 11.74
C CYS A 414 -0.12 -9.68 13.19
N THR A 415 -0.28 -8.53 13.86
CA THR A 415 0.03 -8.35 15.31
C THR A 415 -1.09 -7.67 16.12
N GLY A 416 -2.32 -7.68 15.59
CA GLY A 416 -3.47 -7.04 16.23
C GLY A 416 -3.25 -5.53 16.35
N TRP A 417 -3.51 -4.96 17.53
CA TRP A 417 -3.37 -3.52 17.78
C TRP A 417 -1.92 -3.02 17.89
N VAL A 418 -0.92 -3.90 17.96
CA VAL A 418 0.49 -3.50 18.01
C VAL A 418 0.96 -3.15 16.58
N PRO A 419 1.44 -1.93 16.32
CA PRO A 419 1.93 -1.56 14.98
C PRO A 419 3.25 -2.28 14.66
N ASN A 420 3.47 -2.59 13.38
CA ASN A 420 4.53 -3.48 12.90
C ASN A 420 5.05 -3.05 11.50
N GLU A 421 5.89 -3.89 10.88
CA GLU A 421 6.62 -3.55 9.66
C GLU A 421 5.74 -3.66 8.40
N ALA A 422 5.44 -2.49 7.83
CA ALA A 422 4.91 -2.39 6.49
C ALA A 422 5.91 -2.95 5.49
N LEU A 423 5.42 -3.74 4.54
CA LEU A 423 6.17 -4.18 3.37
C LEU A 423 5.47 -3.67 2.13
N VAL A 424 6.26 -3.27 1.13
CA VAL A 424 5.77 -2.96 -0.22
C VAL A 424 6.11 -4.11 -1.18
N HIS A 425 5.16 -4.40 -2.05
CA HIS A 425 5.20 -5.44 -3.06
C HIS A 425 4.87 -4.84 -4.42
N ALA A 426 5.42 -5.39 -5.50
CA ALA A 426 5.21 -4.94 -6.87
C ALA A 426 4.88 -6.09 -7.83
N ALA A 427 4.17 -5.78 -8.92
CA ALA A 427 3.82 -6.73 -9.98
C ALA A 427 3.56 -6.03 -11.33
N GLU A 428 3.84 -6.71 -12.44
CA GLU A 428 3.42 -6.29 -13.80
C GLU A 428 1.93 -6.59 -14.08
N SER A 429 1.33 -7.49 -13.30
CA SER A 429 -0.09 -7.83 -13.38
C SER A 429 -0.70 -7.84 -11.98
N ILE A 430 -1.90 -7.28 -11.84
CA ILE A 430 -2.69 -7.28 -10.60
C ILE A 430 -2.87 -8.70 -10.02
N LEU A 431 -2.99 -9.73 -10.86
CA LEU A 431 -3.09 -11.14 -10.44
C LEU A 431 -1.73 -11.81 -10.16
N GLY A 432 -0.63 -11.06 -10.18
CA GLY A 432 0.73 -11.53 -9.95
C GLY A 432 1.40 -12.20 -11.16
N PRO A 433 2.66 -12.63 -11.02
CA PRO A 433 3.42 -12.78 -9.78
C PRO A 433 3.69 -11.45 -9.06
N TRP A 434 3.71 -11.50 -7.73
CA TRP A 434 4.00 -10.36 -6.85
C TRP A 434 5.33 -10.58 -6.15
N GLU A 435 6.23 -9.61 -6.24
CA GLU A 435 7.54 -9.61 -5.59
C GLU A 435 7.55 -8.66 -4.39
N THR A 436 8.32 -8.98 -3.35
CA THR A 436 8.39 -8.17 -2.12
C THR A 436 9.69 -7.37 -2.11
N MET A 437 9.58 -6.05 -2.03
CA MET A 437 10.73 -5.14 -2.13
C MET A 437 11.32 -4.73 -0.77
N GLY A 438 10.59 -4.93 0.33
CA GLY A 438 11.01 -4.59 1.69
C GLY A 438 10.18 -3.48 2.34
N ASN A 439 10.73 -2.84 3.38
CA ASN A 439 10.06 -1.78 4.14
C ASN A 439 10.20 -0.41 3.44
N PRO A 440 9.09 0.27 3.05
CA PRO A 440 9.12 1.57 2.36
C PRO A 440 9.26 2.79 3.29
N CYS A 441 9.25 2.64 4.62
CA CYS A 441 9.24 3.75 5.57
C CYS A 441 10.61 4.45 5.69
N VAL A 442 10.68 5.72 5.29
CA VAL A 442 11.88 6.56 5.30
C VAL A 442 11.75 7.71 6.29
N GLY A 443 12.81 7.99 7.05
CA GLY A 443 12.87 9.07 8.05
C GLY A 443 12.47 8.62 9.46
N GLY A 444 12.67 9.48 10.45
CA GLY A 444 12.61 9.09 11.87
C GLY A 444 13.79 8.18 12.28
N ASN A 445 13.69 7.49 13.41
CA ASN A 445 14.64 6.44 13.81
C ASN A 445 14.20 5.06 13.26
N LYS A 446 15.10 4.07 13.25
CA LYS A 446 14.82 2.76 12.64
C LYS A 446 13.70 1.99 13.35
N MET A 447 13.56 2.09 14.67
CA MET A 447 12.43 1.49 15.40
C MET A 447 11.09 2.05 14.90
N PHE A 448 10.99 3.37 14.77
CA PHE A 448 9.78 4.05 14.30
C PHE A 448 9.44 3.74 12.83
N GLN A 449 10.43 3.37 12.00
CA GLN A 449 10.20 2.81 10.65
C GLN A 449 9.73 1.36 10.68
N ILE A 450 10.28 0.53 11.58
CA ILE A 450 9.90 -0.88 11.78
C ILE A 450 8.46 -1.01 12.28
N VAL A 451 7.89 0.01 12.93
CA VAL A 451 6.47 0.04 13.32
C VAL A 451 5.61 1.01 12.51
N THR A 452 5.98 1.26 11.25
CA THR A 452 5.19 2.05 10.27
C THR A 452 4.71 3.39 10.85
N PHE A 453 5.62 4.08 11.55
CA PHE A 453 5.39 5.34 12.25
C PHE A 453 4.28 5.29 13.30
N LEU A 454 4.14 4.16 14.01
CA LEU A 454 3.04 3.81 14.93
C LEU A 454 1.69 3.94 14.22
N ALA A 455 1.50 3.20 13.12
CA ALA A 455 0.25 3.14 12.38
C ALA A 455 0.15 1.84 11.55
N GLN A 456 -1.03 1.55 11.01
CA GLN A 456 -1.33 0.41 10.15
C GLN A 456 -1.97 0.91 8.85
N SER A 457 -1.58 0.36 7.70
CA SER A 457 -2.05 0.79 6.38
C SER A 457 -3.57 0.68 6.19
N THR A 458 -4.16 1.53 5.35
CA THR A 458 -5.57 1.37 4.94
C THR A 458 -5.89 1.87 3.53
N PHE A 459 -5.21 2.89 3.02
CA PHE A 459 -5.45 3.40 1.67
C PHE A 459 -4.22 4.07 1.07
N VAL A 460 -4.15 4.16 -0.26
CA VAL A 460 -3.18 4.99 -0.99
C VAL A 460 -3.95 5.81 -2.03
N LEU A 461 -3.86 7.14 -1.95
CA LEU A 461 -4.54 8.05 -2.88
C LEU A 461 -3.51 8.67 -3.86
N PRO A 462 -3.62 8.48 -5.18
CA PRO A 462 -2.82 9.22 -6.16
C PRO A 462 -3.05 10.73 -6.04
N LEU A 463 -2.00 11.55 -6.15
CA LEU A 463 -2.13 13.02 -6.13
C LEU A 463 -2.37 13.57 -7.54
N PRO A 464 -3.56 14.11 -7.87
CA PRO A 464 -3.85 14.55 -9.24
C PRO A 464 -2.94 15.71 -9.66
N GLY A 465 -2.33 15.58 -10.84
CA GLY A 465 -1.36 16.54 -11.36
C GLY A 465 0.09 16.34 -10.89
N PHE A 466 0.36 15.35 -10.02
CA PHE A 466 1.71 15.03 -9.53
C PHE A 466 2.06 13.55 -9.78
N PRO A 467 2.45 13.17 -11.02
CA PRO A 467 2.85 11.80 -11.34
C PRO A 467 3.93 11.28 -10.40
N GLY A 468 3.80 10.02 -9.97
CA GLY A 468 4.72 9.37 -9.02
C GLY A 468 4.49 9.79 -7.56
N SER A 469 3.62 10.76 -7.29
CA SER A 469 3.29 11.22 -5.93
C SER A 469 1.91 10.73 -5.49
N PHE A 470 1.84 10.22 -4.27
CA PHE A 470 0.65 9.66 -3.66
C PHE A 470 0.58 10.10 -2.18
N ILE A 471 -0.59 9.93 -1.55
CA ILE A 471 -0.74 9.99 -0.10
C ILE A 471 -0.88 8.55 0.40
N PHE A 472 0.08 8.09 1.19
CA PHE A 472 -0.09 6.91 2.03
C PHE A 472 -1.00 7.26 3.21
N MET A 473 -2.04 6.47 3.45
CA MET A 473 -3.00 6.66 4.52
C MET A 473 -3.00 5.44 5.44
N ALA A 474 -2.65 5.70 6.70
CA ALA A 474 -2.63 4.73 7.77
C ALA A 474 -3.42 5.24 8.98
N ASP A 475 -3.93 4.32 9.78
CA ASP A 475 -4.61 4.60 11.03
C ASP A 475 -3.70 4.20 12.21
N ARG A 476 -3.55 5.12 13.16
CA ARG A 476 -2.90 4.91 14.46
C ARG A 476 -3.99 4.56 15.46
N TRP A 477 -4.26 3.27 15.59
CA TRP A 477 -5.25 2.74 16.50
C TRP A 477 -4.90 3.02 17.96
N ASN A 478 -5.91 3.32 18.76
CA ASN A 478 -5.81 3.39 20.22
C ASN A 478 -6.74 2.31 20.82
N PRO A 479 -6.23 1.12 21.20
CA PRO A 479 -7.10 0.05 21.71
C PRO A 479 -7.68 0.33 23.10
N ALA A 480 -7.17 1.32 23.84
CA ALA A 480 -7.77 1.75 25.11
C ALA A 480 -8.97 2.69 24.89
N ASP A 481 -8.98 3.42 23.78
CA ASP A 481 -10.15 4.16 23.31
C ASP A 481 -10.12 4.32 21.78
N LEU A 482 -10.83 3.43 21.07
CA LEU A 482 -10.85 3.40 19.60
C LEU A 482 -11.46 4.67 19.01
N ARG A 483 -12.36 5.34 19.74
CA ARG A 483 -12.93 6.65 19.38
C ARG A 483 -11.85 7.73 19.30
N ASP A 484 -10.74 7.53 20.01
CA ASP A 484 -9.59 8.42 20.08
C ASP A 484 -8.39 7.95 19.23
N SER A 485 -8.61 6.97 18.35
CA SER A 485 -7.66 6.62 17.27
C SER A 485 -7.35 7.83 16.39
N ARG A 486 -6.22 7.77 15.68
CA ARG A 486 -5.64 8.90 14.94
C ARG A 486 -5.27 8.51 13.53
N TYR A 487 -4.99 9.53 12.71
CA TYR A 487 -4.70 9.36 11.29
C TYR A 487 -3.25 9.72 11.01
N VAL A 488 -2.58 8.92 10.18
CA VAL A 488 -1.22 9.13 9.72
C VAL A 488 -1.24 9.15 8.19
N TRP A 489 -1.42 10.36 7.64
CA TRP A 489 -1.22 10.60 6.21
C TRP A 489 0.21 11.06 5.96
N LEU A 490 0.86 10.52 4.94
CA LEU A 490 2.24 10.84 4.57
C LEU A 490 2.41 10.84 3.05
N PRO A 491 3.33 11.64 2.49
CA PRO A 491 3.69 11.53 1.09
C PRO A 491 4.38 10.18 0.82
N LEU A 492 3.85 9.46 -0.17
CA LEU A 492 4.45 8.29 -0.78
C LEU A 492 4.92 8.70 -2.18
N ILE A 493 6.20 8.48 -2.46
CA ILE A 493 6.79 8.75 -3.78
C ILE A 493 7.23 7.43 -4.40
N VAL A 494 6.93 7.25 -5.69
CA VAL A 494 7.51 6.22 -6.54
C VAL A 494 8.63 6.88 -7.35
N GLU A 495 9.86 6.66 -6.91
CA GLU A 495 11.08 7.12 -7.57
C GLU A 495 11.47 6.06 -8.62
N GLY A 496 11.80 6.48 -9.84
CA GLY A 496 12.25 5.55 -10.88
C GLY A 496 13.54 4.81 -10.49
N PRO A 497 13.93 3.76 -11.23
CA PRO A 497 15.23 3.11 -11.06
C PRO A 497 16.34 4.17 -10.99
N THR A 498 17.08 4.19 -9.88
CA THR A 498 18.20 5.12 -9.73
C THR A 498 19.27 4.81 -10.78
N ASP A 499 19.89 5.85 -11.36
CA ASP A 499 20.92 5.75 -12.40
C ASP A 499 22.21 4.97 -12.01
N GLN A 500 22.24 4.35 -10.82
CA GLN A 500 23.15 3.26 -10.46
C GLN A 500 22.83 1.95 -11.21
N ALA A 501 22.64 2.03 -12.54
CA ALA A 501 22.57 0.89 -13.44
C ALA A 501 23.97 0.32 -13.69
N LEU A 502 24.65 -0.13 -12.62
CA LEU A 502 26.08 -0.46 -12.68
C LEU A 502 26.55 -1.52 -11.66
N GLU A 503 25.77 -2.59 -11.43
CA GLU A 503 26.33 -3.95 -11.29
C GLU A 503 25.28 -5.04 -11.56
N TYR A 504 25.73 -6.27 -11.79
CA TYR A 504 24.99 -7.25 -12.62
C TYR A 504 24.94 -8.65 -11.99
N SER A 505 23.78 -9.09 -11.51
CA SER A 505 23.36 -10.51 -11.53
C SER A 505 21.86 -10.69 -11.25
N SER A 506 21.29 -11.77 -11.77
CA SER A 506 19.84 -12.11 -11.79
C SER A 506 18.97 -11.25 -12.72
N GLY A 507 18.12 -11.91 -13.52
CA GLY A 507 17.22 -11.28 -14.50
C GLY A 507 15.86 -10.90 -13.91
N LEU A 508 15.85 -10.30 -12.72
CA LEU A 508 14.63 -9.83 -12.06
C LEU A 508 14.28 -8.39 -12.51
N PRO A 509 12.99 -8.03 -12.61
CA PRO A 509 12.58 -6.66 -12.93
C PRO A 509 13.02 -5.69 -11.81
N LEU A 510 13.77 -4.65 -12.18
CA LEU A 510 14.27 -3.67 -11.21
C LEU A 510 13.19 -2.61 -10.93
N TRP A 511 12.29 -2.93 -10.01
CA TRP A 511 11.13 -2.12 -9.64
C TRP A 511 11.49 -0.69 -9.20
N SER A 512 10.67 0.29 -9.60
CA SER A 512 10.77 1.68 -9.15
C SER A 512 10.61 1.76 -7.63
N ARG A 513 11.54 2.43 -6.95
CA ARG A 513 11.60 2.52 -5.49
C ARG A 513 10.38 3.23 -4.91
N VAL A 514 9.69 2.58 -3.97
CA VAL A 514 8.60 3.18 -3.20
C VAL A 514 9.12 3.67 -1.85
N SER A 515 8.99 4.97 -1.58
CA SER A 515 9.41 5.63 -0.34
C SER A 515 8.22 6.35 0.33
N ILE A 516 7.88 5.99 1.58
CA ILE A 516 6.92 6.70 2.43
C ILE A 516 7.71 7.59 3.39
N TYR A 517 7.68 8.91 3.19
CA TYR A 517 8.51 9.84 3.95
C TYR A 517 7.81 10.35 5.22
N TRP A 518 8.42 10.12 6.38
CA TRP A 518 7.93 10.68 7.64
C TRP A 518 8.17 12.19 7.75
N HIS A 519 7.10 12.94 8.01
CA HIS A 519 7.19 14.36 8.32
C HIS A 519 6.39 14.70 9.59
N ARG A 520 7.05 15.31 10.59
CA ARG A 520 6.39 15.84 11.82
C ARG A 520 5.28 16.84 11.52
N LYS A 521 5.39 17.55 10.39
CA LYS A 521 4.30 18.28 9.73
C LYS A 521 4.56 18.35 8.22
N TRP A 522 3.54 18.27 7.39
CA TRP A 522 3.65 18.47 5.94
C TRP A 522 2.41 19.16 5.37
N ARG A 523 2.40 19.40 4.06
CA ARG A 523 1.28 20.02 3.32
C ARG A 523 1.22 19.45 1.91
N LEU A 524 0.02 19.44 1.34
CA LEU A 524 -0.17 19.06 -0.08
C LEU A 524 0.57 20.05 -1.00
N PRO A 525 1.18 19.57 -2.10
CA PRO A 525 1.85 20.44 -3.06
C PRO A 525 0.83 21.32 -3.80
N ARG A 526 1.16 22.60 -4.03
CA ARG A 526 0.32 23.54 -4.77
C ARG A 526 0.75 23.62 -6.23
N VAL A 527 -0.21 23.41 -7.14
CA VAL A 527 -0.02 23.45 -8.61
C VAL A 527 0.53 24.81 -9.09
N GLU A 528 0.26 25.88 -8.35
CA GLU A 528 0.78 27.25 -8.54
C GLU A 528 2.31 27.27 -8.79
N HIS A 529 3.08 26.47 -8.05
CA HIS A 529 4.55 26.42 -8.21
C HIS A 529 4.99 25.78 -9.53
N ILE A 530 4.26 24.77 -10.03
CA ILE A 530 4.59 24.12 -11.32
C ILE A 530 4.33 25.09 -12.48
N GLN A 531 3.22 25.82 -12.46
CA GLN A 531 2.90 26.78 -13.53
C GLN A 531 3.95 27.88 -13.67
N VAL A 532 4.46 28.41 -12.54
CA VAL A 532 5.54 29.42 -12.57
C VAL A 532 6.82 28.85 -13.19
N ILE A 533 7.24 27.65 -12.80
CA ILE A 533 8.46 27.02 -13.36
C ILE A 533 8.31 26.76 -14.86
N LEU A 534 7.15 26.27 -15.31
CA LEU A 534 6.86 26.02 -16.73
C LEU A 534 6.81 27.31 -17.56
N VAL A 535 6.22 28.38 -17.03
CA VAL A 535 6.21 29.70 -17.68
C VAL A 535 7.64 30.25 -17.79
N VAL A 536 8.45 30.16 -16.72
CA VAL A 536 9.85 30.61 -16.74
C VAL A 536 10.69 29.80 -17.74
N HIS A 537 10.57 28.47 -17.76
CA HIS A 537 11.27 27.63 -18.75
C HIS A 537 10.85 27.97 -20.19
N LEU A 538 9.55 28.12 -20.46
CA LEU A 538 9.07 28.53 -21.78
C LEU A 538 9.56 29.94 -22.16
N PHE A 539 9.68 30.86 -21.21
CA PHE A 539 10.22 32.21 -21.44
C PHE A 539 11.71 32.16 -21.79
N PHE A 540 12.52 31.42 -21.03
CA PHE A 540 13.95 31.20 -21.33
C PHE A 540 14.15 30.50 -22.67
N ILE A 541 13.36 29.46 -22.99
CA ILE A 541 13.44 28.77 -24.30
C ILE A 541 13.12 29.74 -25.44
N ASN A 542 12.09 30.59 -25.31
CA ASN A 542 11.79 31.58 -26.34
C ASN A 542 12.91 32.65 -26.44
N ILE A 543 13.48 33.13 -25.33
CA ILE A 543 14.63 34.05 -25.34
C ILE A 543 15.84 33.43 -26.06
N VAL A 544 16.21 32.18 -25.72
CA VAL A 544 17.34 31.48 -26.35
C VAL A 544 17.09 31.29 -27.84
N VAL A 545 15.88 30.89 -28.25
CA VAL A 545 15.51 30.77 -29.67
C VAL A 545 15.56 32.12 -30.39
N HIS A 546 15.12 33.21 -29.76
CA HIS A 546 15.15 34.55 -30.37
C HIS A 546 16.59 35.07 -30.51
N LEU A 547 17.42 34.95 -29.47
CA LEU A 547 18.83 35.32 -29.50
C LEU A 547 19.65 34.48 -30.50
N TRP A 548 19.34 33.18 -30.65
CA TRP A 548 20.03 32.32 -31.62
C TRP A 548 19.55 32.56 -33.07
N SER A 549 18.28 32.97 -33.26
CA SER A 549 17.77 33.44 -34.55
C SER A 549 18.29 34.82 -34.92
N SER A 550 18.57 35.68 -33.93
CA SER A 550 19.16 37.02 -34.09
C SER A 550 20.65 36.99 -34.44
N LYS A 551 21.34 35.84 -34.30
CA LYS A 551 22.74 35.65 -34.69
C LYS A 551 22.89 34.83 -35.99
N LYS A 552 21.87 34.86 -36.85
CA LYS A 552 21.81 34.13 -38.12
C LYS A 552 21.33 34.97 -39.32
N TYR A 553 21.35 36.29 -39.15
CA TYR A 553 21.17 37.32 -40.17
C TYR A 553 22.31 38.33 -40.03
#